data_AF-J9G2B6-F1
#
_entry.id   AF-J9G2B6-F1
#
_cell.length_a   1.000
_cell.length_b   1.000
_cell.length_c   1.000
_cell.angle_alpha   90.00
_cell.angle_beta   90.00
_cell.angle_gamma   90.00
#
_symmetry.space_group_name_H-M   'P 1'
#
loop_
_entity.id
_entity.type
_entity.pdbx_description
1 polymer ?
#
loop_
_entity_poly.entity_id
_entity_poly.type
_entity_poly.pdbx_seq_one_letter_code
_entity_poly.pdbx_strand_id
1 'polypeptide(L)' 'TPPKVLSLEQAIEFIDQDELLEVTPSSLRIRKRILDPRERKRAAFRKQ' A
#
# COMPACT_ATOMS: atom_id res chain seq x y z
N THR A 1 -19.89 -4.65 -8.40
CA THR A 1 -19.15 -5.91 -8.12
C THR A 1 -18.77 -5.93 -6.65
N PRO A 2 -18.78 -7.09 -5.98
CA PRO A 2 -18.42 -7.17 -4.56
C PRO A 2 -16.92 -6.91 -4.34
N PRO A 3 -16.53 -6.31 -3.20
CA PRO A 3 -15.13 -6.05 -2.87
C PRO A 3 -14.37 -7.36 -2.64
N LYS A 4 -13.11 -7.41 -3.09
CA LYS A 4 -12.23 -8.54 -2.82
C LYS A 4 -11.66 -8.40 -1.42
N VAL A 5 -12.03 -9.32 -0.53
CA VAL A 5 -11.46 -9.39 0.82
C VAL A 5 -10.18 -10.21 0.74
N LEU A 6 -9.06 -9.62 1.17
CA LEU A 6 -7.75 -10.28 1.23
C LEU A 6 -7.49 -10.76 2.66
N SER A 7 -6.91 -11.95 2.78
CA SER A 7 -6.30 -12.38 4.05
C SER A 7 -5.01 -11.60 4.35
N LEU A 8 -4.49 -11.72 5.57
CA LEU A 8 -3.22 -11.08 5.94
C LEU A 8 -2.06 -11.53 5.03
N GLU A 9 -1.95 -12.82 4.79
CA GLU A 9 -0.92 -13.40 3.93
C GLU A 9 -1.05 -12.92 2.48
N GLN A 10 -2.27 -12.92 1.95
CA GLN A 10 -2.54 -12.41 0.60
C GLN A 10 -2.25 -10.92 0.47
N ALA A 11 -2.50 -10.13 1.52
CA ALA A 11 -2.19 -8.72 1.53
C ALA A 11 -0.67 -8.47 1.55
N ILE A 12 0.09 -9.29 2.28
CA ILE A 12 1.56 -9.22 2.31
C ILE A 12 2.17 -9.59 0.96
N GLU A 13 1.61 -10.59 0.28
CA GLU A 13 2.08 -10.98 -1.06
C GLU A 13 1.73 -9.92 -2.13
N PHE A 14 0.63 -9.18 -1.91
CA PHE A 14 0.14 -8.20 -2.88
C PHE A 14 0.87 -6.85 -2.84
N ILE A 15 1.46 -6.44 -1.70
CA ILE A 15 2.05 -5.11 -1.56
C ILE A 15 3.38 -4.93 -2.33
N ASP A 16 3.55 -3.77 -2.94
CA ASP A 16 4.80 -3.36 -3.59
C ASP A 16 5.78 -2.63 -2.65
N GLN A 17 7.02 -2.39 -3.11
CA GLN A 17 8.06 -1.68 -2.34
C GLN A 17 7.71 -0.23 -1.97
N ASP A 18 6.81 0.42 -2.70
CA ASP A 18 6.33 1.78 -2.41
C ASP A 18 5.01 1.79 -1.63
N GLU A 19 4.55 0.62 -1.18
CA GLU A 19 3.31 0.39 -0.44
C GLU A 19 3.59 -0.13 0.97
N LEU A 20 2.58 -0.01 1.81
CA LEU A 20 2.57 -0.43 3.20
C LEU A 20 1.23 -1.06 3.52
N LEU A 21 1.26 -2.11 4.35
CA LEU A 21 0.08 -2.70 4.94
C LEU A 21 -0.16 -2.11 6.34
N GLU A 22 -1.27 -1.41 6.51
CA GLU A 22 -1.75 -0.93 7.80
C GLU A 22 -2.57 -2.03 8.47
N VAL A 23 -2.06 -2.55 9.58
CA VAL A 23 -2.67 -3.63 10.35
C VAL A 23 -3.27 -3.08 11.63
N THR A 24 -4.56 -3.29 11.82
CA THR A 24 -5.29 -3.00 13.06
C THR A 24 -6.09 -4.23 13.47
N PRO A 25 -6.47 -4.40 14.75
CA PRO A 25 -7.21 -5.58 15.20
C PRO A 25 -8.54 -5.80 14.46
N SER A 26 -9.15 -4.74 13.93
CA SER A 26 -10.44 -4.78 13.24
C SER A 26 -10.32 -4.65 11.71
N SER A 27 -9.17 -4.23 11.17
CA SER A 27 -9.05 -3.96 9.73
C SER A 27 -7.63 -4.09 9.19
N LEU A 28 -7.55 -4.53 7.94
CA LEU A 28 -6.34 -4.54 7.11
C LEU A 28 -6.54 -3.56 5.96
N ARG A 29 -5.59 -2.64 5.75
CA ARG A 29 -5.67 -1.63 4.68
C ARG A 29 -4.32 -1.46 3.98
N ILE A 30 -4.34 -1.49 2.65
CA ILE A 30 -3.14 -1.24 1.83
C ILE A 30 -3.09 0.24 1.50
N ARG A 31 -1.90 0.84 1.66
CA ARG A 31 -1.67 2.27 1.42
C ARG A 31 -0.31 2.52 0.82
N LYS A 32 -0.17 3.62 0.08
CA LYS A 32 1.15 4.06 -0.41
C LYS A 32 2.00 4.57 0.75
N ARG A 33 3.30 4.30 0.69
CA ARG A 33 4.31 4.81 1.62
C ARG A 33 4.33 6.33 1.65
N ILE A 34 4.17 6.95 0.48
CA ILE A 34 3.95 8.39 0.34
C ILE A 34 2.51 8.61 -0.07
N LEU A 35 1.72 9.18 0.84
CA LEU A 35 0.30 9.48 0.61
C LEU A 35 0.12 10.63 -0.39
N ASP A 36 0.91 11.69 -0.27
CA ASP A 36 0.82 12.85 -1.15
C ASP A 36 1.26 12.48 -2.59
N PRO A 37 0.39 12.64 -3.59
CA PRO A 37 0.71 12.30 -4.98
C PRO A 37 1.88 13.09 -5.57
N ARG A 38 2.05 14.36 -5.20
CA ARG A 38 3.12 15.24 -5.68
C ARG A 38 4.47 14.83 -5.10
N GLU A 39 4.51 14.53 -3.80
CA GLU A 39 5.71 14.00 -3.16
C GLU A 39 6.06 12.62 -3.71
N ARG A 40 5.06 11.76 -3.98
CA ARG A 40 5.26 10.44 -4.59
C ARG A 40 5.93 10.55 -5.96
N LYS A 41 5.44 11.44 -6.81
CA LYS A 41 6.02 11.69 -8.14
C LYS A 41 7.47 12.17 -8.03
N ARG A 42 7.76 13.08 -7.09
CA ARG A 42 9.13 13.55 -6.82
C ARG A 42 10.05 12.44 -6.31
N ALA A 43 9.57 11.60 -5.39
CA ALA A 43 10.34 10.48 -4.86
C ALA A 43 10.66 9.41 -5.91
N ALA A 44 9.77 9.21 -6.89
CA ALA A 44 10.02 8.32 -8.02
C ALA A 44 11.17 8.81 -8.91
N PHE A 45 11.29 10.12 -9.14
CA PHE A 45 12.38 10.69 -9.94
C PHE A 45 13.74 10.71 -9.21
N ARG A 46 13.74 10.79 -7.88
CA ARG A 46 14.97 10.86 -7.07
C ARG A 46 15.69 9.51 -6.94
N LYS A 47 15.09 8.42 -7.42
CA LYS A 47 15.67 7.06 -7.42
C LYS A 47 16.55 6.78 -8.66
N GLN A 48 16.80 7.77 -9.52
CA GLN A 48 17.69 7.67 -10.68
C GLN A 48 19.12 8.09 -10.36
#